data_AF-A0A955C0L9-F1
#
_entry.id   AF-A0A955C0L9-F1
#
_cell.length_a   1.000
_cell.length_b   1.000
_cell.length_c   1.000
_cell.angle_alpha   90.00
_cell.angle_beta   90.00
_cell.angle_gamma   90.00
#
_symmetry.space_group_name_H-M   'P 1'
#
loop_
_entity.id
_entity.type
_entity.pdbx_description
1 polymer ?
#
loop_
_entity_poly.entity_id
_entity_poly.type
_entity_poly.pdbx_seq_one_letter_code
_entity_poly.pdbx_strand_id
1 'polypeptide(L)'
;MNESKLIQLLRAADVSPPTGRAQLAERVRRRAANEQARRQSRLALSGLAAAIAVAALLTPSVSQIRQDTPRVVAAPEARPALSVDDITRLRAEIAQIDAELARLRDSELPRVSAETIVANAIARARVEVALETRRSTDAAARTLVEKGDRLCFEYRECEAAAAVWRDVQQLFPGTAWATLADRRLTERHGV
;
A
#
# COMPACT_ATOMS: atom_id res chain seq x y z
N MET A 1 55.51 -17.15 36.18
CA MET A 1 54.50 -16.23 35.61
C MET A 1 53.14 -16.74 36.09
N ASN A 2 52.40 -15.89 36.81
CA ASN A 2 51.80 -16.26 38.09
C ASN A 2 50.34 -16.71 37.99
N GLU A 3 49.99 -17.84 38.62
CA GLU A 3 48.61 -18.34 38.80
C GLU A 3 47.66 -17.33 39.45
N SER A 4 48.21 -16.44 40.29
CA SER A 4 47.49 -15.33 40.91
C SER A 4 46.93 -14.34 39.88
N LYS A 5 47.54 -14.22 38.70
CA LYS A 5 47.03 -13.38 37.60
C LYS A 5 45.81 -14.01 36.92
N LEU A 6 45.77 -15.34 36.86
CA LEU A 6 44.70 -16.12 36.25
C LEU A 6 43.45 -16.11 37.14
N ILE A 7 43.64 -16.24 38.46
CA ILE A 7 42.57 -16.15 39.45
C ILE A 7 42.00 -14.72 39.52
N GLN A 8 42.83 -13.68 39.36
CA GLN A 8 42.36 -12.29 39.28
C GLN A 8 41.52 -12.01 38.02
N LEU A 9 41.88 -12.58 36.87
CA LEU A 9 41.12 -12.40 35.62
C LEU A 9 39.76 -13.10 35.66
N LEU A 10 39.69 -14.29 36.25
CA LEU A 10 38.43 -15.02 36.45
C LEU A 10 37.49 -14.27 37.40
N ARG A 11 38.02 -13.73 38.50
CA ARG A 11 37.22 -12.96 39.46
C ARG A 11 36.75 -11.60 38.90
N ALA A 12 37.47 -11.04 37.92
CA ALA A 12 37.06 -9.81 37.23
C ALA A 12 35.94 -10.05 36.18
N ALA A 13 35.86 -11.26 35.61
CA ALA A 13 34.84 -11.61 34.63
C ALA A 13 33.45 -11.86 35.25
N ASP A 14 33.39 -12.33 36.50
CA ASP A 14 32.12 -12.64 37.19
C ASP A 14 31.37 -11.41 37.73
N VAL A 15 31.99 -10.23 37.80
CA VAL A 15 31.40 -9.04 38.46
C VAL A 15 30.86 -8.00 37.48
N SER A 16 30.95 -8.22 36.16
CA SER A 16 30.50 -7.23 35.16
C SER A 16 29.45 -7.79 34.19
N PRO A 17 28.16 -7.39 34.30
CA PRO A 17 27.20 -7.68 33.24
C PRO A 17 27.59 -6.91 31.96
N PRO A 18 27.38 -7.48 30.76
CA PRO A 18 27.80 -6.86 29.51
C PRO A 18 26.98 -5.59 29.23
N THR A 19 27.57 -4.44 29.50
CA THR A 19 27.00 -3.09 29.29
C THR A 19 26.77 -2.72 27.83
N GLY A 20 27.17 -3.56 26.86
CA GLY A 20 27.05 -3.29 25.43
C GLY A 20 25.69 -3.65 24.78
N ARG A 21 24.95 -4.65 25.30
CA ARG A 21 23.73 -5.14 24.64
C ARG A 21 22.50 -4.25 24.91
N ALA A 22 22.41 -3.66 26.10
CA ALA A 22 21.32 -2.74 26.45
C ALA A 22 21.35 -1.45 25.60
N GLN A 23 22.55 -0.94 25.27
CA GLN A 23 22.69 0.28 24.46
C GLN A 23 22.34 0.08 22.96
N LEU A 24 22.43 -1.15 22.46
CA LEU A 24 22.01 -1.47 21.09
C LEU A 24 20.49 -1.63 20.99
N ALA A 25 19.88 -2.32 21.95
CA ALA A 25 18.42 -2.44 22.03
C ALA A 25 17.76 -1.05 22.19
N GLU A 26 18.35 -0.18 23.01
CA GLU A 26 17.86 1.18 23.21
C GLU A 26 18.03 2.06 21.95
N ARG A 27 19.13 1.88 21.21
CA ARG A 27 19.35 2.55 19.91
C ARG A 27 18.35 2.10 18.85
N VAL A 28 18.02 0.81 18.79
CA VAL A 28 17.01 0.28 17.86
C VAL A 28 15.61 0.78 18.23
N ARG A 29 15.25 0.82 19.52
CA ARG A 29 13.97 1.38 19.98
C ARG A 29 13.83 2.87 19.66
N ARG A 30 14.88 3.67 19.87
CA ARG A 30 14.88 5.10 19.50
C ARG A 30 14.79 5.31 17.99
N ARG A 31 15.39 4.43 17.18
CA ARG A 31 15.31 4.50 15.72
C ARG A 31 13.91 4.14 15.21
N ALA A 32 13.28 3.10 15.78
CA ALA A 32 11.91 2.71 15.47
C ALA A 32 10.89 3.79 15.87
N ALA A 33 11.05 4.42 17.04
CA ALA A 33 10.19 5.51 17.50
C ALA A 33 10.28 6.76 16.59
N ASN A 34 11.49 7.10 16.12
CA ASN A 34 11.70 8.22 15.19
C ASN A 34 11.14 7.95 13.78
N GLU A 35 11.07 6.70 13.35
CA GLU A 35 10.45 6.32 12.06
C GLU A 35 8.92 6.37 12.14
N GLN A 36 8.33 6.00 13.28
CA GLN A 36 6.88 6.05 13.49
C GLN A 36 6.35 7.48 13.58
N ALA A 37 7.11 8.39 14.20
CA ALA A 37 6.80 9.83 14.23
C ALA A 37 6.85 10.48 12.83
N ARG A 38 7.74 10.01 11.94
CA ARG A 38 7.81 10.48 10.52
C ARG A 38 6.68 9.95 9.63
N ARG A 39 6.06 8.82 9.99
CA ARG A 39 4.88 8.30 9.28
C ARG A 39 3.62 9.11 9.61
N GLN A 40 3.48 9.60 10.83
CA GLN A 40 2.31 10.40 11.24
C GLN A 40 2.31 11.82 10.66
N SER A 41 3.49 12.44 10.45
CA SER A 41 3.58 13.78 9.86
C SER A 41 3.34 13.85 8.35
N ARG A 42 3.26 12.71 7.64
CA ARG A 42 2.93 12.67 6.20
C ARG A 42 1.45 12.53 5.89
N LEU A 43 0.59 12.32 6.89
CA LEU A 43 -0.86 12.20 6.72
C LEU A 43 -1.62 13.51 6.97
N ALA A 44 -0.94 14.62 7.27
CA ALA A 44 -1.59 15.91 7.57
C ALA A 44 -1.63 16.92 6.42
N LEU A 45 -1.13 16.61 5.20
CA LEU A 45 -0.99 17.61 4.12
C LEU A 45 -1.41 17.14 2.71
N SER A 46 -2.32 16.17 2.58
CA SER A 46 -2.91 15.85 1.27
C SER A 46 -4.42 15.56 1.32
N GLY A 47 -5.15 16.38 2.08
CA GLY A 47 -6.60 16.46 1.99
C GLY A 47 -7.01 17.71 1.22
N LEU A 48 -7.16 17.62 -0.12
CA LEU A 48 -7.95 18.49 -1.01
C LEU A 48 -7.41 18.44 -2.46
N ALA A 49 -7.61 17.34 -3.22
CA ALA A 49 -7.42 17.40 -4.69
C ALA A 49 -8.04 16.26 -5.54
N ALA A 50 -8.85 15.33 -5.02
CA ALA A 50 -9.35 14.22 -5.85
C ALA A 50 -10.78 13.79 -5.53
N ALA A 51 -11.69 14.75 -5.34
CA ALA A 51 -13.12 14.52 -5.16
C ALA A 51 -13.96 14.90 -6.40
N ILE A 52 -13.36 14.92 -7.60
CA ILE A 52 -14.05 15.28 -8.85
C ILE A 52 -13.62 14.31 -9.95
N ALA A 53 -14.18 13.09 -9.98
CA ALA A 53 -14.13 12.21 -11.17
C ALA A 53 -14.97 10.91 -11.11
N VAL A 54 -15.75 10.62 -10.06
CA VAL A 54 -16.54 9.36 -10.00
C VAL A 54 -18.02 9.60 -9.65
N ALA A 55 -18.56 10.77 -9.99
CA ALA A 55 -20.00 11.07 -9.84
C ALA A 55 -20.79 11.00 -11.16
N ALA A 56 -20.17 10.55 -12.27
CA ALA A 56 -20.78 10.60 -13.61
C ALA A 56 -21.23 9.23 -14.18
N LEU A 57 -21.14 8.13 -13.42
CA LEU A 57 -21.50 6.78 -13.90
C LEU A 57 -22.60 6.09 -13.10
N LEU A 58 -23.27 6.80 -12.20
CA LEU A 58 -24.47 6.32 -11.50
C LEU A 58 -25.63 7.26 -11.79
N THR A 59 -26.10 7.24 -13.04
CA THR A 59 -27.44 7.71 -13.39
C THR A 59 -28.43 6.57 -13.12
N PRO A 60 -29.15 6.54 -11.98
CA PRO A 60 -30.42 5.83 -11.95
C PRO A 60 -31.38 6.61 -12.85
N SER A 61 -31.88 5.92 -13.87
CA SER A 61 -32.95 6.37 -14.74
C SER A 61 -34.17 6.74 -13.89
N VAL A 62 -34.40 8.03 -13.65
CA VAL A 62 -35.66 8.50 -13.05
C VAL A 62 -36.71 8.39 -14.13
N SER A 63 -37.38 7.25 -14.19
CA SER A 63 -38.58 7.05 -14.97
C SER A 63 -39.61 8.10 -14.55
N GLN A 64 -40.12 8.84 -15.54
CA GLN A 64 -41.17 9.84 -15.40
C GLN A 64 -42.36 9.26 -14.64
N ILE A 65 -42.59 9.73 -13.41
CA ILE A 65 -43.89 9.59 -12.76
C ILE A 65 -44.80 10.58 -13.47
N ARG A 66 -45.57 10.10 -14.45
CA ARG A 66 -46.73 10.81 -14.99
C ARG A 66 -47.65 11.15 -13.82
N GLN A 67 -47.90 12.44 -13.62
CA GLN A 67 -49.00 12.92 -12.80
C GLN A 67 -50.30 12.57 -13.52
N ASP A 68 -50.87 11.42 -13.18
CA ASP A 68 -52.26 11.12 -13.56
C ASP A 68 -53.19 11.99 -12.73
N THR A 69 -54.06 12.67 -13.47
CA THR A 69 -55.19 13.51 -13.04
C THR A 69 -56.05 12.85 -11.96
N PRO A 70 -56.68 13.63 -11.06
CA PRO A 70 -57.60 13.07 -10.07
C PRO A 70 -58.83 12.47 -10.78
N ARG A 71 -58.80 11.15 -10.97
CA ARG A 71 -59.98 10.38 -11.38
C ARG A 71 -60.87 10.23 -10.16
N VAL A 72 -62.10 10.72 -10.27
CA VAL A 72 -63.18 10.56 -9.29
C VAL A 72 -63.29 9.07 -8.93
N VAL A 73 -62.96 8.73 -7.69
CA VAL A 73 -63.10 7.39 -7.13
C VAL A 73 -64.57 7.20 -6.78
N ALA A 74 -65.27 6.40 -7.58
CA ALA A 74 -66.53 5.79 -7.17
C ALA A 74 -66.30 4.94 -5.91
N ALA A 75 -67.36 4.82 -5.10
CA ALA A 75 -67.44 4.19 -3.77
C ALA A 75 -66.41 3.08 -3.45
N PRO A 76 -65.88 3.02 -2.22
CA PRO A 76 -64.94 1.97 -1.83
C PRO A 76 -65.63 0.60 -1.93
N GLU A 77 -65.25 -0.18 -2.94
CA GLU A 77 -65.50 -1.62 -2.91
C GLU A 77 -64.79 -2.19 -1.70
N ALA A 78 -65.57 -2.84 -0.83
CA ALA A 78 -65.08 -3.49 0.37
C ALA A 78 -63.98 -4.47 -0.02
N ARG A 79 -62.71 -4.13 0.28
CA ARG A 79 -61.62 -5.10 0.24
C ARG A 79 -62.04 -6.27 1.12
N PRO A 80 -61.96 -7.53 0.64
CA PRO A 80 -62.23 -8.66 1.51
C PRO A 80 -61.31 -8.53 2.72
N ALA A 81 -61.90 -8.59 3.92
CA ALA A 81 -61.12 -8.60 5.15
C ALA A 81 -60.17 -9.80 5.06
N LEU A 82 -58.87 -9.55 5.15
CA LEU A 82 -57.85 -10.60 5.23
C LEU A 82 -58.27 -11.55 6.35
N SER A 83 -58.37 -12.84 6.05
CA SER A 83 -58.72 -13.81 7.08
C SER A 83 -57.62 -13.83 8.13
N VAL A 84 -57.98 -14.20 9.36
CA VAL A 84 -57.00 -14.35 10.45
C VAL A 84 -55.91 -15.36 10.05
N ASP A 85 -56.25 -16.35 9.23
CA ASP A 85 -55.32 -17.33 8.68
C ASP A 85 -54.34 -16.74 7.66
N ASP A 86 -54.79 -15.79 6.83
CA ASP A 86 -53.88 -15.07 5.92
C ASP A 86 -52.90 -14.20 6.70
N ILE A 87 -53.35 -13.58 7.79
CA ILE A 87 -52.50 -12.76 8.66
C ILE A 87 -51.46 -13.61 9.39
N THR A 88 -51.84 -14.79 9.90
CA THR A 88 -50.90 -15.69 10.60
C THR A 88 -49.89 -16.28 9.63
N ARG A 89 -50.31 -16.67 8.42
CA ARG A 89 -49.42 -17.13 7.36
C ARG A 89 -48.42 -16.05 6.93
N LEU A 90 -48.87 -14.83 6.67
CA LEU A 90 -47.98 -13.73 6.29
C LEU A 90 -47.00 -13.39 7.41
N ARG A 91 -47.42 -13.45 8.69
CA ARG A 91 -46.51 -13.29 9.83
C ARG A 91 -45.45 -14.38 9.92
N ALA A 92 -45.81 -15.63 9.60
CA ALA A 92 -44.86 -16.73 9.56
C ALA A 92 -43.86 -16.56 8.41
N GLU A 93 -44.32 -16.16 7.21
CA GLU A 93 -43.47 -15.85 6.06
C GLU A 93 -42.51 -14.69 6.36
N ILE A 94 -42.98 -13.61 7.01
CA ILE A 94 -42.14 -12.50 7.46
C ILE A 94 -41.08 -12.96 8.46
N ALA A 95 -41.48 -13.75 9.47
CA ALA A 95 -40.54 -14.26 10.47
C ALA A 95 -39.47 -15.17 9.85
N GLN A 96 -39.83 -15.93 8.81
CA GLN A 96 -38.90 -16.78 8.08
C GLN A 96 -37.91 -15.96 7.25
N ILE A 97 -38.39 -14.93 6.55
CA ILE A 97 -37.55 -13.98 5.80
C ILE A 97 -36.61 -13.23 6.74
N ASP A 98 -37.08 -12.78 7.90
CA ASP A 98 -36.25 -12.10 8.90
C ASP A 98 -35.14 -13.02 9.44
N ALA A 99 -35.44 -14.30 9.65
CA ALA A 99 -34.46 -15.29 10.08
C ALA A 99 -33.39 -15.57 9.00
N GLU A 100 -33.79 -15.62 7.73
CA GLU A 100 -32.87 -15.77 6.59
C GLU A 100 -31.99 -14.52 6.42
N LEU A 101 -32.57 -13.32 6.56
CA LEU A 101 -31.84 -12.04 6.56
C LEU A 101 -30.84 -11.95 7.70
N ALA A 102 -31.19 -12.39 8.91
CA ALA A 102 -30.28 -12.45 10.04
C ALA A 102 -29.11 -13.41 9.77
N ARG A 103 -29.38 -14.60 9.23
CA ARG A 103 -28.34 -15.56 8.84
C ARG A 103 -27.40 -15.01 7.77
N LEU A 104 -27.92 -14.34 6.75
CA LEU A 104 -27.11 -13.72 5.69
C LEU A 104 -26.24 -12.58 6.25
N ARG A 105 -26.79 -11.76 7.16
CA ARG A 105 -26.05 -10.70 7.85
C ARG A 105 -24.92 -11.26 8.72
N ASP A 106 -25.15 -12.36 9.42
CA ASP A 106 -24.18 -12.94 10.33
C ASP A 106 -23.10 -13.78 9.62
N SER A 107 -23.41 -14.35 8.45
CA SER A 107 -22.51 -15.29 7.76
C SER A 107 -21.81 -14.73 6.52
N GLU A 108 -22.47 -13.91 5.72
CA GLU A 108 -21.93 -13.48 4.42
C GLU A 108 -21.30 -12.09 4.46
N LEU A 109 -21.93 -11.15 5.17
CA LEU A 109 -21.43 -9.78 5.32
C LEU A 109 -20.00 -9.72 5.92
N PRO A 110 -19.66 -10.50 6.97
CA PRO A 110 -18.30 -10.54 7.51
C PRO A 110 -17.30 -11.18 6.54
N ARG A 111 -17.73 -12.18 5.75
CA ARG A 111 -16.88 -12.86 4.76
C ARG A 111 -16.54 -11.95 3.59
N VAL A 112 -17.53 -11.30 2.99
CA VAL A 112 -17.34 -10.33 1.90
C VAL A 112 -16.47 -9.16 2.37
N SER A 113 -16.68 -8.68 3.61
CA SER A 113 -15.83 -7.65 4.22
C SER A 113 -14.38 -8.11 4.35
N ALA A 114 -14.14 -9.30 4.90
CA ALA A 114 -12.80 -9.86 5.06
C ALA A 114 -12.08 -10.08 3.72
N GLU A 115 -12.77 -10.62 2.72
CA GLU A 115 -12.23 -10.81 1.37
C GLU A 115 -11.87 -9.48 0.72
N THR A 116 -12.72 -8.47 0.87
CA THR A 116 -12.47 -7.11 0.35
C THR A 116 -11.26 -6.46 1.05
N ILE A 117 -11.10 -6.65 2.36
CA ILE A 117 -9.95 -6.16 3.12
C ILE A 117 -8.66 -6.85 2.63
N VAL A 118 -8.67 -8.17 2.47
CA VAL A 118 -7.52 -8.94 2.00
C VAL A 118 -7.14 -8.55 0.57
N ALA A 119 -8.12 -8.45 -0.33
CA ALA A 119 -7.89 -8.01 -1.71
C ALA A 119 -7.24 -6.61 -1.77
N ASN A 120 -7.75 -5.67 -0.98
CA ASN A 120 -7.18 -4.33 -0.87
C ASN A 120 -5.77 -4.32 -0.27
N ALA A 121 -5.51 -5.15 0.74
CA ALA A 121 -4.18 -5.27 1.33
C ALA A 121 -3.17 -5.84 0.33
N ILE A 122 -3.54 -6.87 -0.44
CA ILE A 122 -2.71 -7.46 -1.49
C ILE A 122 -2.44 -6.43 -2.60
N ALA A 123 -3.45 -5.69 -3.03
CA ALA A 123 -3.29 -4.65 -4.06
C ALA A 123 -2.31 -3.57 -3.60
N ARG A 124 -2.44 -3.09 -2.35
CA ARG A 124 -1.49 -2.12 -1.77
C ARG A 124 -0.07 -2.67 -1.67
N ALA A 125 0.08 -3.90 -1.17
CA ALA A 125 1.39 -4.55 -1.06
C ALA A 125 2.07 -4.70 -2.43
N ARG A 126 1.32 -5.06 -3.48
CA ARG A 126 1.85 -5.14 -4.86
C ARG A 126 2.36 -3.79 -5.36
N VAL A 127 1.62 -2.71 -5.12
CA VAL A 127 2.05 -1.35 -5.48
C VAL A 127 3.31 -0.96 -4.72
N GLU A 128 3.38 -1.25 -3.42
CA GLU A 128 4.55 -0.96 -2.59
C GLU A 128 5.79 -1.71 -3.07
N VAL A 129 5.67 -3.01 -3.35
CA VAL A 129 6.76 -3.83 -3.89
C VAL A 129 7.21 -3.32 -5.26
N ALA A 130 6.28 -2.93 -6.14
CA ALA A 130 6.63 -2.38 -7.45
C ALA A 130 7.39 -1.05 -7.33
N LEU A 131 6.97 -0.17 -6.42
CA LEU A 131 7.66 1.09 -6.14
C LEU A 131 9.06 0.87 -5.56
N GLU A 132 9.19 -0.08 -4.63
CA GLU A 132 10.49 -0.39 -4.03
C GLU A 132 11.45 -1.02 -5.02
N THR A 133 10.95 -1.92 -5.88
CA THR A 133 11.71 -2.48 -7.00
C THR A 133 12.21 -1.36 -7.92
N ARG A 134 11.34 -0.40 -8.27
CA ARG A 134 11.71 0.74 -9.12
C ARG A 134 12.77 1.64 -8.46
N ARG A 135 12.66 1.90 -7.16
CA ARG A 135 13.68 2.66 -6.42
C ARG A 135 15.01 1.91 -6.38
N SER A 136 14.98 0.60 -6.17
CA SER A 136 16.16 -0.24 -6.16
C SER A 136 16.85 -0.25 -7.53
N THR A 137 16.10 -0.38 -8.63
CA THR A 137 16.64 -0.30 -9.99
C THR A 137 17.22 1.08 -10.29
N ASP A 138 16.54 2.16 -9.89
CA ASP A 138 17.03 3.53 -10.10
C ASP A 138 18.31 3.80 -9.29
N ALA A 139 18.40 3.29 -8.06
CA ALA A 139 19.60 3.42 -7.23
C ALA A 139 20.79 2.65 -7.82
N ALA A 140 20.56 1.42 -8.31
CA ALA A 140 21.60 0.62 -8.96
C ALA A 140 22.13 1.29 -10.24
N ALA A 141 21.21 1.77 -11.10
CA ALA A 141 21.56 2.48 -12.32
C ALA A 141 22.40 3.75 -12.02
N ARG A 142 21.99 4.51 -11.00
CA ARG A 142 22.73 5.69 -10.53
C ARG A 142 24.16 5.34 -10.12
N THR A 143 24.35 4.30 -9.30
CA THR A 143 25.69 3.92 -8.83
C THR A 143 26.63 3.56 -9.97
N LEU A 144 26.12 2.91 -11.03
CA LEU A 144 26.92 2.59 -12.21
C LEU A 144 27.26 3.83 -13.04
N VAL A 145 26.33 4.76 -13.21
CA VAL A 145 26.64 6.05 -13.88
C VAL A 145 27.69 6.81 -13.10
N GLU A 146 27.57 6.92 -11.78
CA GLU A 146 28.57 7.56 -10.93
C GLU A 146 29.94 6.86 -11.02
N LYS A 147 29.96 5.53 -11.12
CA LYS A 147 31.20 4.76 -11.37
C LYS A 147 31.81 5.13 -12.73
N GLY A 148 31.00 5.17 -13.79
CA GLY A 148 31.44 5.58 -15.13
C GLY A 148 31.99 7.01 -15.14
N ASP A 149 31.30 7.93 -14.46
CA ASP A 149 31.74 9.32 -14.31
C ASP A 149 33.10 9.40 -13.59
N ARG A 150 33.31 8.64 -12.50
CA ARG A 150 34.61 8.59 -11.82
C ARG A 150 35.71 8.04 -12.74
N LEU A 151 35.46 6.92 -13.44
CA LEU A 151 36.41 6.37 -14.41
C LEU A 151 36.83 7.41 -15.46
N CYS A 152 35.86 8.18 -15.95
CA CYS A 152 36.09 9.21 -16.96
C CYS A 152 36.85 10.43 -16.41
N PHE A 153 36.43 10.98 -15.27
CA PHE A 153 36.93 12.26 -14.77
C PHE A 153 38.13 12.14 -13.83
N GLU A 154 38.16 11.12 -12.97
CA GLU A 154 39.24 10.93 -11.99
C GLU A 154 40.38 10.12 -12.60
N TYR A 155 40.07 9.01 -13.28
CA TYR A 155 41.07 8.07 -13.78
C TYR A 155 41.43 8.28 -15.26
N ARG A 156 40.67 9.13 -15.97
CA ARG A 156 40.82 9.37 -17.42
C ARG A 156 40.70 8.10 -18.28
N GLU A 157 40.05 7.07 -17.76
CA GLU A 157 39.79 5.80 -18.45
C GLU A 157 38.49 5.89 -19.25
N CYS A 158 38.50 6.68 -20.32
CA CYS A 158 37.30 7.00 -21.10
C CYS A 158 36.65 5.78 -21.77
N GLU A 159 37.43 4.79 -22.22
CA GLU A 159 36.86 3.56 -22.80
C GLU A 159 36.18 2.68 -21.75
N ALA A 160 36.78 2.56 -20.56
CA ALA A 160 36.19 1.82 -19.45
C ALA A 160 34.90 2.51 -18.96
N ALA A 161 34.90 3.85 -18.90
CA ALA A 161 33.70 4.63 -18.61
C ALA A 161 32.60 4.40 -19.66
N ALA A 162 32.95 4.42 -20.95
CA ALA A 162 32.00 4.19 -22.03
C ALA A 162 31.40 2.77 -21.98
N ALA A 163 32.18 1.75 -21.62
CA ALA A 163 31.66 0.41 -21.38
C ALA A 163 30.61 0.40 -20.26
N VAL A 164 30.92 1.03 -19.11
CA VAL A 164 29.99 1.11 -17.97
C VAL A 164 28.70 1.87 -18.33
N TRP A 165 28.78 2.95 -19.10
CA TRP A 165 27.58 3.67 -19.54
C TRP A 165 26.71 2.85 -20.51
N ARG A 166 27.32 2.04 -21.40
CA ARG A 166 26.57 1.09 -22.24
C ARG A 166 25.90 0.00 -21.40
N ASP A 167 26.59 -0.51 -20.38
CA ASP A 167 25.99 -1.48 -19.45
C ASP A 167 24.76 -0.89 -18.74
N VAL A 168 24.79 0.39 -18.36
CA VAL A 168 23.61 1.06 -17.77
C VAL A 168 22.44 1.10 -18.75
N GLN A 169 22.68 1.37 -20.03
CA GLN A 169 21.62 1.36 -21.04
C GLN A 169 21.00 -0.02 -21.25
N GLN A 170 21.82 -1.07 -21.23
CA GLN A 170 21.37 -2.46 -21.42
C GLN A 170 20.64 -3.01 -20.20
N LEU A 171 21.16 -2.75 -18.99
CA LEU A 171 20.64 -3.33 -17.75
C LEU A 171 19.45 -2.54 -17.19
N PHE A 172 19.39 -1.23 -17.42
CA PHE A 172 18.36 -0.36 -16.84
C PHE A 172 17.65 0.50 -17.90
N PRO A 173 17.06 -0.11 -18.94
CA PRO A 173 16.38 0.62 -19.99
C PRO A 173 15.18 1.41 -19.43
N GLY A 174 14.96 2.61 -19.95
CA GLY A 174 13.84 3.46 -19.55
C GLY A 174 14.02 4.19 -18.21
N THR A 175 15.17 4.05 -17.54
CA THR A 175 15.53 4.88 -16.38
C THR A 175 16.09 6.22 -16.84
N ALA A 176 15.97 7.26 -16.01
CA ALA A 176 16.57 8.57 -16.27
C ALA A 176 18.11 8.48 -16.39
N TRP A 177 18.71 7.50 -15.69
CA TRP A 177 20.15 7.23 -15.70
C TRP A 177 20.62 6.64 -17.02
N ALA A 178 19.80 5.82 -17.69
CA ALA A 178 20.11 5.34 -19.04
C ALA A 178 20.13 6.49 -20.06
N THR A 179 19.20 7.45 -19.95
CA THR A 179 19.22 8.67 -20.79
C THR A 179 20.43 9.55 -20.50
N LEU A 180 20.84 9.66 -19.22
CA LEU A 180 22.05 10.38 -18.87
C LEU A 180 23.30 9.69 -19.42
N ALA A 181 23.39 8.36 -19.29
CA ALA A 181 24.47 7.55 -19.84
C ALA A 181 24.57 7.70 -21.37
N ASP A 182 23.42 7.74 -22.06
CA ASP A 182 23.37 8.02 -23.50
C ASP A 182 23.99 9.36 -23.85
N ARG A 183 23.56 10.42 -23.15
CA ARG A 183 24.10 11.76 -23.34
C ARG A 183 25.62 11.80 -23.11
N ARG A 184 26.13 11.11 -22.09
CA ARG A 184 27.57 11.02 -21.81
C ARG A 184 28.35 10.34 -22.93
N LEU A 185 27.79 9.29 -23.52
CA LEU A 185 28.37 8.61 -24.68
C LEU A 185 28.39 9.54 -25.90
N THR A 186 27.31 10.28 -26.17
CA THR A 186 27.24 11.21 -27.29
C THR A 186 28.20 12.39 -27.14
N GLU A 187 28.26 13.00 -25.94
CA GLU A 187 29.18 14.09 -25.61
C GLU A 187 30.65 13.71 -25.79
N ARG A 188 31.01 12.43 -25.63
CA ARG A 188 32.38 11.93 -25.71
C ARG A 188 32.76 11.32 -27.05
N HIS A 189 31.81 10.83 -27.85
CA HIS A 189 32.07 10.26 -29.18
C HIS A 189 31.73 11.22 -30.33
N GLY A 190 31.08 12.36 -30.03
CA GLY A 190 30.73 13.41 -30.98
C GLY A 190 31.75 14.55 -31.11
N VAL A 191 32.98 14.39 -30.63
CA VAL A 191 34.09 15.37 -30.77
C VAL A 191 35.28 14.69 -31.45
#